data_AF-A0A7T8GS98-F1
#
_entry.id   AF-A0A7T8GS98-F1
#
_cell.length_a   1.000
_cell.length_b   1.000
_cell.length_c   1.000
_cell.angle_alpha   90.00
_cell.angle_beta   90.00
_cell.angle_gamma   90.00
#
_symmetry.space_group_name_H-M   'P 1'
#
loop_
_entity.id
_entity.type
_entity.pdbx_description
1 polymer ?
#
loop_
_entity_poly.entity_id
_entity_poly.type
_entity_poly.pdbx_seq_one_letter_code
_entity_poly.pdbx_strand_id
1 'polypeptide(L)'
;MANREEKRVAILALSAQGQNPSEISKNLRVSRQTVYRTLERGTATAPKRMRTKPGRPTETVEAVKIAINEKNAKATVRGLAREFNMPRTTMRRLVKDDLGLKSFKRTPRHALKSTDKEKRVAGAKKVVILHLDETPFSLGEMVTMDTGFYIAEACGDADDTTVHYGKERHFANLQVIAVVGSDGQKCDLIFLEDGQRLNSFTYVEFFEKKSLPVGKSNIWRIM
;
A
#
# COMPACT_ATOMS: atom_id res chain seq x y z
N MET A 1 26.04 -36.35 16.89
CA MET A 1 26.47 -35.30 17.83
C MET A 1 25.48 -35.27 18.98
N ALA A 2 25.86 -35.71 20.18
CA ALA A 2 24.95 -35.72 21.34
C ALA A 2 24.33 -34.34 21.57
N ASN A 3 23.01 -34.32 21.79
CA ASN A 3 22.22 -33.12 21.95
C ASN A 3 22.78 -32.28 23.12
N ARG A 4 22.82 -30.95 22.99
CA ARG A 4 23.34 -30.06 24.04
C ARG A 4 22.60 -30.23 25.37
N GLU A 5 21.33 -30.62 25.30
CA GLU A 5 20.47 -30.92 26.44
C GLU A 5 20.88 -32.22 27.14
N GLU A 6 21.20 -33.28 26.38
CA GLU A 6 21.70 -34.56 26.93
C GLU A 6 23.01 -34.35 27.71
N LYS A 7 23.94 -33.56 27.16
CA LYS A 7 25.19 -33.21 27.85
C LYS A 7 24.93 -32.45 29.14
N ARG A 8 23.90 -31.61 29.18
CA ARG A 8 23.52 -30.85 30.37
C ARG A 8 22.95 -31.75 31.47
N VAL A 9 22.07 -32.68 31.11
CA VAL A 9 21.51 -33.68 32.03
C VAL A 9 22.64 -34.56 32.59
N ALA A 10 23.55 -35.02 31.74
CA ALA A 10 24.69 -35.83 32.15
C ALA A 10 25.63 -35.08 33.13
N ILE A 11 25.90 -33.79 32.89
CA ILE A 11 26.70 -32.96 33.81
C ILE A 11 26.03 -32.87 35.19
N LEU A 12 24.72 -32.63 35.23
CA LEU A 12 23.98 -32.52 36.50
C LEU A 12 23.90 -33.85 37.23
N ALA A 13 23.71 -34.96 36.51
CA ALA A 13 23.68 -36.31 37.10
C ALA A 13 25.03 -36.70 37.71
N LEU A 14 26.14 -36.49 37.00
CA LEU A 14 27.48 -36.80 37.51
C LEU A 14 27.88 -35.88 38.67
N SER A 15 27.42 -34.62 38.67
CA SER A 15 27.62 -33.73 39.81
C SER A 15 26.80 -34.14 41.03
N ALA A 16 25.59 -34.66 40.85
CA ALA A 16 24.77 -35.20 41.96
C ALA A 16 25.41 -36.47 42.56
N GLN A 17 26.17 -37.23 41.76
CA GLN A 17 26.99 -38.36 42.20
C GLN A 17 28.30 -37.94 42.89
N GLY A 18 28.56 -36.63 43.05
CA GLY A 18 29.73 -36.11 43.77
C GLY A 18 31.04 -36.09 42.95
N GLN A 19 31.00 -36.30 41.63
CA GLN A 19 32.21 -36.24 40.80
C GLN A 19 32.78 -34.82 40.71
N ASN A 20 34.11 -34.72 40.62
CA ASN A 20 34.77 -33.43 40.48
C ASN A 20 34.47 -32.83 39.09
N PRO A 21 34.15 -31.52 38.96
CA PRO A 21 33.95 -30.85 37.66
C PRO A 21 35.06 -31.10 36.63
N SER A 22 36.29 -31.34 37.10
CA SER A 22 37.44 -31.70 36.26
C SER A 22 37.33 -33.09 35.64
N GLU A 23 36.78 -34.05 36.36
CA GLU A 23 36.55 -35.43 35.92
C GLU A 23 35.34 -35.48 34.98
N ILE A 24 34.27 -34.77 35.32
CA ILE A 24 33.08 -34.60 34.47
C ILE A 24 33.46 -34.04 33.08
N SER A 25 34.36 -33.05 33.06
CA SER A 25 34.88 -32.46 31.82
C SER A 25 35.61 -33.47 30.93
N LYS A 26 36.45 -34.33 31.53
CA LYS A 26 37.19 -35.39 30.83
C LYS A 26 36.26 -36.50 30.35
N ASN A 27 35.35 -36.95 31.22
CA ASN A 27 34.40 -38.04 30.95
C ASN A 27 33.44 -37.68 29.81
N LEU A 28 32.85 -36.47 29.84
CA LEU A 28 31.88 -36.01 28.84
C LEU A 28 32.53 -35.33 27.62
N ARG A 29 33.86 -35.14 27.62
CA ARG A 29 34.60 -34.37 26.60
C ARG A 29 33.98 -32.99 26.34
N VAL A 30 33.69 -32.27 27.44
CA VAL A 30 33.11 -30.93 27.43
C VAL A 30 34.07 -29.98 28.15
N SER A 31 34.17 -28.71 27.72
CA SER A 31 35.05 -27.74 28.38
C SER A 31 34.67 -27.53 29.85
N ARG A 32 35.67 -27.42 30.73
CA ARG A 32 35.48 -27.10 32.16
C ARG A 32 34.56 -25.92 32.38
N GLN A 33 34.70 -24.85 31.58
CA GLN A 33 33.84 -23.66 31.66
C GLN A 33 32.35 -23.98 31.43
N THR A 34 32.04 -24.92 30.55
CA THR A 34 30.66 -25.35 30.30
C THR A 34 30.10 -26.14 31.48
N VAL A 35 30.93 -26.95 32.13
CA VAL A 35 30.57 -27.68 33.37
C VAL A 35 30.23 -26.67 34.47
N TYR A 36 31.14 -25.75 34.81
CA TYR A 36 30.89 -24.73 35.83
C TYR A 36 29.64 -23.88 35.54
N ARG A 37 29.50 -23.37 34.31
CA ARG A 37 28.31 -22.62 33.90
C ARG A 37 27.02 -23.42 33.97
N THR A 38 27.08 -24.74 33.84
CA THR A 38 25.90 -25.62 33.93
C THR A 38 25.52 -25.84 35.39
N LEU A 39 26.51 -26.05 36.26
CA LEU A 39 26.32 -26.18 37.71
C LEU A 39 25.78 -24.88 38.33
N GLU A 40 26.35 -23.73 37.97
CA GLU A 40 25.85 -22.40 38.37
C GLU A 40 24.39 -22.15 37.98
N ARG A 41 23.90 -22.81 36.91
CA ARG A 41 22.52 -22.66 36.44
C ARG A 41 21.52 -23.58 37.16
N GLY A 42 21.99 -24.55 37.95
CA GLY A 42 21.21 -25.33 38.93
C GLY A 42 20.10 -26.26 38.43
N THR A 43 19.60 -26.13 37.19
CA THR A 43 18.48 -26.95 36.68
C THR A 43 18.73 -27.47 35.27
N ALA A 44 18.23 -28.67 34.95
CA ALA A 44 18.28 -29.26 33.61
C ALA A 44 17.43 -28.44 32.62
N THR A 45 16.32 -27.89 33.11
CA THR A 45 15.29 -27.17 32.37
C THR A 45 15.42 -25.65 32.46
N ALA A 46 16.57 -25.08 32.83
CA ALA A 46 16.66 -23.61 32.81
C ALA A 46 16.48 -23.14 31.36
N PRO A 47 15.50 -22.26 31.08
CA PRO A 47 15.15 -21.88 29.73
C PRO A 47 16.39 -21.32 29.04
N LYS A 48 16.51 -21.60 27.75
CA LYS A 48 17.49 -20.96 26.88
C LYS A 48 17.23 -19.45 26.99
N ARG A 49 17.97 -18.76 27.87
CA ARG A 49 18.03 -17.30 27.86
C ARG A 49 18.73 -16.94 26.55
N MET A 50 17.99 -16.94 25.43
CA MET A 50 18.30 -16.01 24.38
C MET A 50 18.29 -14.67 25.10
N ARG A 51 19.49 -14.09 25.29
CA ARG A 51 19.54 -12.68 25.65
C ARG A 51 18.75 -11.99 24.56
N THR A 52 17.58 -11.47 24.91
CA THR A 52 16.85 -10.56 24.03
C THR A 52 17.87 -9.51 23.65
N LYS A 53 18.23 -9.45 22.37
CA LYS A 53 19.14 -8.41 21.90
C LYS A 53 18.51 -7.08 22.35
N PRO A 54 19.29 -6.14 22.91
CA PRO A 54 18.74 -4.84 23.22
C PRO A 54 18.07 -4.31 21.96
N GLY A 55 16.75 -4.07 22.06
CA GLY A 55 15.99 -3.47 20.98
C GLY A 55 16.49 -2.06 20.72
N ARG A 56 15.98 -1.44 19.65
CA ARG A 56 16.19 0.01 19.50
C ARG A 56 15.51 0.75 20.66
N PRO A 57 16.06 1.89 21.09
CA PRO A 57 15.44 2.70 22.13
C PRO A 57 14.01 3.09 21.72
N THR A 58 13.05 2.82 22.60
CA THR A 58 11.62 3.05 22.35
C THR A 58 11.30 4.50 22.01
N GLU A 59 12.00 5.44 22.64
CA GLU A 59 11.89 6.88 22.39
C GLU A 59 12.09 7.24 20.91
N THR A 60 13.05 6.61 20.24
CA THR A 60 13.30 6.87 18.82
C THR A 60 12.20 6.34 17.91
N VAL A 61 11.58 5.22 18.29
CA VAL A 61 10.48 4.61 17.53
C VAL A 61 9.22 5.48 17.66
N GLU A 62 8.93 5.95 18.86
CA GLU A 62 7.80 6.85 19.15
C GLU A 62 7.96 8.21 18.46
N ALA A 63 9.15 8.81 18.51
CA ALA A 63 9.43 10.08 17.85
C ALA A 63 9.24 9.99 16.32
N VAL A 64 9.69 8.90 15.69
CA VAL A 64 9.48 8.69 14.25
C VAL A 64 7.99 8.47 13.95
N LYS A 65 7.25 7.77 14.81
CA LYS A 65 5.80 7.59 14.65
C LYS A 65 5.05 8.93 14.71
N ILE A 66 5.40 9.79 15.66
CA ILE A 66 4.84 11.14 15.77
C ILE A 66 5.15 11.95 14.51
N ALA A 67 6.40 11.97 14.06
CA ALA A 67 6.81 12.70 12.86
C ALA A 67 6.09 12.22 11.57
N ILE A 68 5.77 10.93 11.46
CA ILE A 68 4.97 10.39 10.34
C ILE A 68 3.52 10.89 10.41
N ASN A 69 2.94 10.90 11.62
CA ASN A 69 1.57 11.34 11.84
C ASN A 69 1.41 12.85 11.62
N GLU A 70 2.32 13.67 12.13
CA GLU A 70 2.33 15.13 11.91
C GLU A 70 2.41 15.48 10.42
N LYS A 71 3.11 14.67 9.63
CA LYS A 71 3.24 14.83 8.18
C LYS A 71 2.09 14.17 7.40
N ASN A 72 1.01 13.74 8.07
CA ASN A 72 -0.15 13.06 7.47
C ASN A 72 0.27 11.92 6.52
N ALA A 73 1.19 11.05 6.95
CA ALA A 73 1.74 9.96 6.14
C ALA A 73 2.49 10.39 4.86
N LYS A 74 2.68 11.69 4.61
CA LYS A 74 3.40 12.23 3.44
C LYS A 74 4.92 12.18 3.59
N ALA A 75 5.42 11.71 4.73
CA ALA A 75 6.84 11.58 4.98
C ALA A 75 7.48 10.54 4.05
N THR A 76 8.69 10.81 3.58
CA THR A 76 9.52 9.81 2.88
C THR A 76 10.55 9.26 3.84
N VAL A 77 10.92 7.98 3.68
CA VAL A 77 11.99 7.35 4.48
C VAL A 77 13.30 8.14 4.39
N ARG A 78 13.58 8.77 3.23
CA ARG A 78 14.77 9.62 3.04
C ARG A 78 14.65 10.93 3.82
N GLY A 79 13.47 11.55 3.84
CA GLY A 79 13.22 12.77 4.62
C GLY A 79 13.39 12.51 6.12
N LEU A 80 12.76 11.45 6.63
CA LEU A 80 12.89 11.03 8.03
C LEU A 80 14.35 10.70 8.39
N ALA A 81 15.07 10.01 7.51
CA ALA A 81 16.49 9.69 7.74
C ALA A 81 17.35 10.96 7.92
N ARG A 82 17.07 12.03 7.18
CA ARG A 82 17.77 13.32 7.32
C ARG A 82 17.40 14.04 8.62
N GLU A 83 16.12 14.06 8.95
CA GLU A 83 15.58 14.72 10.14
C GLU A 83 16.11 14.10 11.44
N PHE A 84 16.16 12.77 11.49
CA PHE A 84 16.66 12.03 12.65
C PHE A 84 18.16 11.70 12.59
N ASN A 85 18.88 12.25 11.60
CA ASN A 85 20.31 11.99 11.36
C ASN A 85 20.69 10.48 11.41
N MET A 86 19.88 9.65 10.75
CA MET A 86 20.04 8.20 10.73
C MET A 86 20.34 7.67 9.32
N PRO A 87 21.08 6.56 9.19
CA PRO A 87 21.22 5.88 7.91
C PRO A 87 19.85 5.47 7.35
N ARG A 88 19.67 5.65 6.03
CA ARG A 88 18.42 5.30 5.33
C ARG A 88 18.00 3.84 5.56
N THR A 89 18.96 2.92 5.64
CA THR A 89 18.71 1.50 5.89
C THR A 89 18.15 1.26 7.29
N THR A 90 18.63 1.97 8.29
CA THR A 90 18.13 1.94 9.67
C THR A 90 16.70 2.47 9.73
N MET A 91 16.46 3.65 9.14
CA MET A 91 15.13 4.26 9.08
C MET A 91 14.13 3.36 8.34
N ARG A 92 14.54 2.72 7.24
CA ARG A 92 13.69 1.77 6.51
C ARG A 92 13.27 0.57 7.37
N ARG A 93 14.23 0.00 8.11
CA ARG A 93 13.93 -1.11 9.06
C ARG A 93 13.04 -0.64 10.19
N LEU A 94 13.22 0.59 10.68
CA LEU A 94 12.36 1.14 11.73
C LEU A 94 10.92 1.27 11.24
N VAL A 95 10.72 1.90 10.08
CA VAL A 95 9.38 2.04 9.48
C VAL A 95 8.73 0.69 9.19
N LYS A 96 9.48 -0.28 8.65
CA LYS A 96 8.92 -1.57 8.24
C LYS A 96 8.78 -2.59 9.36
N ASP A 97 9.85 -2.80 10.13
CA ASP A 97 9.97 -3.90 11.08
C ASP A 97 9.46 -3.48 12.48
N ASP A 98 9.75 -2.25 12.90
CA ASP A 98 9.34 -1.75 14.23
C ASP A 98 7.94 -1.13 14.20
N LEU A 99 7.61 -0.36 13.15
CA LEU A 99 6.30 0.31 13.01
C LEU A 99 5.29 -0.46 12.14
N GLY A 100 5.73 -1.48 11.38
CA GLY A 100 4.83 -2.26 10.52
C GLY A 100 4.33 -1.52 9.26
N LEU A 101 4.83 -0.31 8.99
CA LEU A 101 4.35 0.56 7.92
C LEU A 101 5.03 0.25 6.58
N LYS A 102 4.31 0.53 5.49
CA LYS A 102 4.78 0.34 4.11
C LYS A 102 4.67 1.63 3.33
N SER A 103 5.57 1.77 2.36
CA SER A 103 5.51 2.88 1.42
C SER A 103 4.61 2.50 0.24
N PHE A 104 3.60 3.31 -0.02
CA PHE A 104 2.66 3.13 -1.12
C PHE A 104 2.80 4.27 -2.14
N LYS A 105 2.56 3.94 -3.42
CA LYS A 105 2.52 4.93 -4.50
C LYS A 105 1.20 5.68 -4.44
N ARG A 106 1.24 7.01 -4.58
CA ARG A 106 0.02 7.82 -4.70
C ARG A 106 -0.66 7.55 -6.04
N THR A 107 -1.98 7.42 -5.99
CA THR A 107 -2.81 7.33 -7.18
C THR A 107 -3.40 8.70 -7.44
N PRO A 108 -3.13 9.34 -8.59
CA PRO A 108 -3.72 10.64 -8.89
C PRO A 108 -5.26 10.48 -8.96
N ARG A 109 -5.98 11.32 -8.23
CA ARG A 109 -7.44 11.37 -8.20
C ARG A 109 -7.93 12.80 -8.39
N HIS A 110 -9.14 12.93 -8.93
CA HIS A 110 -9.79 14.24 -9.05
C HIS A 110 -10.16 14.77 -7.67
N ALA A 111 -9.85 16.04 -7.41
CA ALA A 111 -10.28 16.71 -6.19
C ALA A 111 -11.81 16.90 -6.23
N LEU A 112 -12.52 16.33 -5.28
CA LEU A 112 -13.97 16.48 -5.16
C LEU A 112 -14.27 17.47 -4.04
N LYS A 113 -15.16 18.43 -4.31
CA LYS A 113 -15.77 19.23 -3.25
C LYS A 113 -16.68 18.33 -2.41
N SER A 114 -16.96 18.72 -1.16
CA SER A 114 -17.88 17.99 -0.28
C SER A 114 -19.24 17.74 -0.94
N THR A 115 -19.78 18.76 -1.61
CA THR A 115 -21.03 18.69 -2.38
C THR A 115 -20.97 17.68 -3.52
N ASP A 116 -19.84 17.54 -4.21
CA ASP A 116 -19.67 16.57 -5.30
C ASP A 116 -19.54 15.14 -4.76
N LYS A 117 -18.97 14.95 -3.57
CA LYS A 117 -18.94 13.65 -2.89
C LYS A 117 -20.35 13.18 -2.56
N GLU A 118 -21.18 14.05 -2.00
CA GLU A 118 -22.59 13.75 -1.68
C GLU A 118 -23.39 13.40 -2.94
N LYS A 119 -23.23 14.19 -4.02
CA LYS A 119 -23.85 13.89 -5.31
C LYS A 119 -23.43 12.54 -5.87
N ARG A 120 -22.13 12.19 -5.79
CA ARG A 120 -21.65 10.87 -6.24
C ARG A 120 -22.25 9.73 -5.44
N VAL A 121 -22.35 9.86 -4.12
CA VAL A 121 -22.96 8.83 -3.26
C VAL A 121 -24.46 8.68 -3.56
N ALA A 122 -25.17 9.79 -3.76
CA ALA A 122 -26.59 9.77 -4.13
C ALA A 122 -26.80 9.20 -5.55
N GLY A 123 -25.92 9.55 -6.50
CA GLY A 123 -25.95 9.05 -7.87
C GLY A 123 -25.61 7.56 -7.97
N ALA A 124 -24.63 7.07 -7.22
CA ALA A 124 -24.24 5.66 -7.19
C ALA A 124 -25.39 4.73 -6.78
N LYS A 125 -26.33 5.22 -5.97
CA LYS A 125 -27.54 4.48 -5.57
C LYS A 125 -28.64 4.46 -6.63
N LYS A 126 -28.54 5.28 -7.68
CA LYS A 126 -29.58 5.51 -8.70
C LYS A 126 -29.18 5.10 -10.13
N VAL A 127 -28.04 4.42 -10.32
CA VAL A 127 -27.50 4.20 -11.67
C VAL A 127 -28.28 3.13 -12.45
N VAL A 128 -29.08 3.59 -13.42
CA VAL A 128 -29.25 2.94 -14.73
C VAL A 128 -28.07 3.42 -15.59
N ILE A 129 -27.31 2.48 -16.15
CA ILE A 129 -26.06 2.78 -16.86
C ILE A 129 -26.39 3.38 -18.24
N LEU A 130 -26.21 4.68 -18.39
CA LEU A 130 -25.94 5.32 -19.67
C LEU A 130 -24.47 5.74 -19.64
N HIS A 131 -23.59 4.97 -20.31
CA HIS A 131 -22.20 5.37 -20.52
C HIS A 131 -22.16 6.31 -21.73
N LEU A 132 -21.96 7.60 -21.48
CA LEU A 132 -21.51 8.57 -22.47
C LEU A 132 -20.05 8.87 -22.14
N ASP A 133 -19.13 8.19 -22.80
CA ASP A 133 -17.71 8.41 -22.58
C ASP A 133 -17.19 9.39 -23.64
N GLU A 134 -17.07 10.66 -23.27
CA GLU A 134 -16.25 11.62 -24.02
C GLU A 134 -14.78 11.22 -23.84
N THR A 135 -14.30 10.28 -24.64
CA THR A 135 -12.92 9.83 -24.60
C THR A 135 -12.10 10.62 -25.61
N PRO A 136 -11.30 11.62 -25.20
CA PRO A 136 -10.26 12.15 -26.06
C PRO A 136 -9.22 11.04 -26.27
N PHE A 137 -9.23 10.43 -27.44
CA PHE A 137 -8.15 9.51 -27.84
C PHE A 137 -6.89 10.33 -28.09
N SER A 138 -5.85 10.12 -27.29
CA SER A 138 -4.55 10.74 -27.46
C SER A 138 -3.50 9.69 -27.80
N LEU A 139 -2.91 9.76 -29.00
CA LEU A 139 -1.69 9.05 -29.36
C LEU A 139 -0.50 9.90 -28.85
N GLY A 140 0.04 9.58 -27.66
CA GLY A 140 1.18 10.31 -27.11
C GLY A 140 1.57 9.80 -25.72
N GLU A 141 2.89 9.78 -25.48
CA GLU A 141 3.51 9.27 -24.26
C GLU A 141 3.18 10.14 -23.04
N MET A 142 2.71 9.52 -21.94
CA MET A 142 2.36 10.22 -20.71
C MET A 142 3.58 10.43 -19.81
N VAL A 143 3.95 11.68 -19.54
CA VAL A 143 4.86 12.03 -18.44
C VAL A 143 4.04 12.57 -17.26
N THR A 144 4.08 11.87 -16.14
CA THR A 144 3.41 12.29 -14.89
C THR A 144 4.42 12.97 -13.97
N MET A 145 4.23 14.26 -13.70
CA MET A 145 5.16 15.09 -12.93
C MET A 145 5.02 15.01 -11.41
N ASP A 146 4.18 14.13 -10.83
CA ASP A 146 4.08 14.09 -9.37
C ASP A 146 3.61 12.75 -8.77
N THR A 147 4.38 11.68 -9.01
CA THR A 147 4.19 10.39 -8.33
C THR A 147 4.81 10.41 -6.93
N GLY A 148 4.17 11.08 -5.97
CA GLY A 148 4.57 11.02 -4.56
C GLY A 148 4.37 9.62 -3.96
N PHE A 149 5.11 9.30 -2.90
CA PHE A 149 4.88 8.13 -2.04
C PHE A 149 4.29 8.59 -0.69
N TYR A 150 3.55 7.70 -0.02
CA TYR A 150 3.11 7.88 1.36
C TYR A 150 3.47 6.64 2.19
N ILE A 151 3.50 6.77 3.52
CA ILE A 151 3.79 5.68 4.47
C ILE A 151 2.53 5.38 5.27
N ALA A 152 1.97 4.17 5.14
CA ALA A 152 0.74 3.76 5.83
C ALA A 152 0.75 2.25 6.17
N GLU A 153 -0.25 1.79 6.93
CA GLU A 153 -0.45 0.37 7.25
C GLU A 153 -1.02 -0.39 6.04
N ALA A 154 -2.09 0.14 5.42
CA ALA A 154 -2.71 -0.40 4.23
C ALA A 154 -2.82 0.61 3.07
N CYS A 155 -3.10 0.07 1.89
CA CYS A 155 -3.32 0.87 0.69
C CYS A 155 -4.68 1.57 0.80
N GLY A 156 -4.68 2.91 0.81
CA GLY A 156 -5.89 3.73 0.89
C GLY A 156 -6.17 4.40 2.24
N ASP A 157 -5.36 4.13 3.27
CA ASP A 157 -5.54 4.71 4.61
C ASP A 157 -5.13 6.19 4.71
N ALA A 158 -4.30 6.67 3.78
CA ALA A 158 -3.90 8.06 3.78
C ALA A 158 -5.01 8.94 3.19
N ASP A 159 -5.40 9.97 3.92
CA ASP A 159 -6.30 11.02 3.44
C ASP A 159 -5.70 11.73 2.23
N ASP A 160 -6.13 11.31 1.04
CA ASP A 160 -5.79 11.89 -0.26
C ASP A 160 -6.54 13.22 -0.43
N THR A 161 -6.17 14.20 0.39
CA THR A 161 -6.65 15.58 0.32
C THR A 161 -5.96 16.40 -0.77
N THR A 162 -4.89 15.86 -1.37
CA THR A 162 -4.04 16.60 -2.31
C THR A 162 -4.37 16.29 -3.77
N VAL A 163 -4.57 17.37 -4.52
CA VAL A 163 -4.91 17.39 -5.93
C VAL A 163 -3.66 17.09 -6.77
N HIS A 164 -3.79 16.17 -7.72
CA HIS A 164 -2.75 15.91 -8.71
C HIS A 164 -3.24 16.37 -10.09
N TYR A 165 -2.72 17.49 -10.57
CA TYR A 165 -2.89 17.93 -11.94
C TYR A 165 -1.65 17.55 -12.75
N GLY A 166 -1.85 16.85 -13.84
CA GLY A 166 -0.83 16.69 -14.86
C GLY A 166 -1.49 16.28 -16.16
N LYS A 167 -1.71 17.25 -17.06
CA LYS A 167 -1.79 17.04 -18.51
C LYS A 167 -1.40 18.34 -19.21
N GLU A 168 -0.28 18.34 -19.94
CA GLU A 168 -0.09 19.26 -21.05
C GLU A 168 -1.12 18.94 -22.14
N ARG A 169 -1.75 19.98 -22.69
CA ARG A 169 -2.92 19.87 -23.58
C ARG A 169 -2.65 20.56 -24.91
N HIS A 170 -1.94 19.93 -25.82
CA HIS A 170 -1.93 20.36 -27.22
C HIS A 170 -1.83 19.15 -28.16
N PHE A 171 -2.99 18.58 -28.49
CA PHE A 171 -3.13 17.51 -29.49
C PHE A 171 -4.41 17.73 -30.33
N ALA A 172 -4.46 17.14 -31.53
CA ALA A 172 -5.66 17.12 -32.38
C ALA A 172 -6.82 16.47 -31.62
N ASN A 173 -7.97 17.15 -31.53
CA ASN A 173 -9.10 16.75 -30.70
C ASN A 173 -10.15 16.02 -31.56
N LEU A 174 -9.91 14.76 -31.89
CA LEU A 174 -10.97 13.92 -32.45
C LEU A 174 -11.97 13.56 -31.34
N GLN A 175 -13.22 14.01 -31.48
CA GLN A 175 -14.31 13.65 -30.58
C GLN A 175 -15.17 12.55 -31.23
N VAL A 176 -15.56 11.56 -30.44
CA VAL A 176 -16.41 10.44 -30.91
C VAL A 176 -17.60 10.30 -29.97
N ILE A 177 -18.79 10.15 -30.54
CA ILE A 177 -20.00 9.78 -29.81
C ILE A 177 -20.30 8.31 -30.11
N ALA A 178 -20.46 7.53 -29.04
CA ALA A 178 -20.94 6.16 -29.10
C ALA A 178 -22.14 6.03 -28.15
N VAL A 179 -23.22 5.39 -28.63
CA VAL A 179 -24.41 5.12 -27.81
C VAL A 179 -24.57 3.61 -27.72
N VAL A 180 -24.60 3.10 -26.49
CA VAL A 180 -24.88 1.70 -26.19
C VAL A 180 -26.16 1.65 -25.37
N GLY A 181 -27.17 0.96 -25.90
CA GLY A 181 -28.42 0.73 -25.18
C GLY A 181 -28.22 -0.27 -24.04
N SER A 182 -29.14 -0.25 -23.07
CA SER A 182 -29.21 -1.23 -21.98
C SER A 182 -29.23 -2.68 -22.48
N ASP A 183 -29.79 -2.88 -23.67
CA ASP A 183 -29.99 -4.19 -24.29
C ASP A 183 -28.72 -4.68 -25.03
N GLY A 184 -27.61 -3.95 -24.91
CA GLY A 184 -26.34 -4.24 -25.57
C GLY A 184 -26.28 -3.84 -27.05
N GLN A 185 -27.36 -3.30 -27.60
CA GLN A 185 -27.37 -2.73 -28.96
C GLN A 185 -26.47 -1.49 -29.02
N LYS A 186 -25.66 -1.40 -30.07
CA LYS A 186 -24.68 -0.33 -30.27
C LYS A 186 -25.11 0.50 -31.48
N CYS A 187 -25.11 1.82 -31.33
CA CYS A 187 -25.21 2.74 -32.46
C CYS A 187 -23.84 2.89 -33.13
N ASP A 188 -23.84 3.28 -34.41
CA ASP A 188 -22.61 3.58 -35.15
C ASP A 188 -21.83 4.71 -34.48
N LEU A 189 -20.49 4.63 -34.59
CA LEU A 189 -19.59 5.66 -34.07
C LEU A 189 -19.75 6.95 -34.89
N ILE A 190 -20.02 8.05 -34.21
CA ILE A 190 -20.13 9.37 -34.83
C ILE A 190 -18.86 10.14 -34.52
N PHE A 191 -18.03 10.35 -35.54
CA PHE A 191 -16.83 11.18 -35.46
C PHE A 191 -17.22 12.65 -35.69
N LEU A 192 -16.80 13.53 -34.80
CA LEU A 192 -16.88 14.98 -35.02
C LEU A 192 -15.62 15.45 -35.75
N GLU A 193 -15.78 16.48 -36.57
CA GLU A 193 -14.67 17.09 -37.30
C GLU A 193 -13.71 17.83 -36.37
N ASP A 194 -12.45 18.00 -36.80
CA ASP A 194 -11.42 18.66 -36.02
C ASP A 194 -11.81 20.12 -35.70
N GLY A 195 -11.76 20.48 -34.43
CA GLY A 195 -12.20 21.78 -33.93
C GLY A 195 -13.69 21.90 -33.62
N GLN A 196 -14.55 20.97 -34.05
CA GLN A 196 -15.95 20.93 -33.66
C GLN A 196 -16.08 20.39 -32.22
N ARG A 197 -16.85 21.09 -31.38
CA ARG A 197 -17.11 20.67 -29.99
C ARG A 197 -18.53 20.21 -29.83
N LEU A 198 -18.71 19.11 -29.10
CA LEU A 198 -20.01 18.69 -28.59
C LEU A 198 -20.58 19.80 -27.69
N ASN A 199 -21.70 20.38 -28.12
CA ASN A 199 -22.51 21.33 -27.35
C ASN A 199 -23.94 20.78 -27.24
N SER A 200 -24.79 21.39 -26.42
CA SER A 200 -26.17 20.92 -26.20
C SER A 200 -26.97 20.83 -27.50
N PHE A 201 -26.79 21.78 -28.42
CA PHE A 201 -27.50 21.83 -29.69
C PHE A 201 -27.11 20.68 -30.63
N THR A 202 -25.82 20.53 -30.87
CA THR A 202 -25.26 19.42 -31.67
C THR A 202 -25.60 18.06 -31.07
N TYR A 203 -25.59 17.94 -29.73
CA TYR A 203 -25.98 16.70 -29.05
C TYR A 203 -27.43 16.30 -29.35
N VAL A 204 -28.37 17.23 -29.21
CA VAL A 204 -29.80 16.98 -29.50
C VAL A 204 -29.98 16.64 -30.98
N GLU A 205 -29.32 17.37 -31.87
CA GLU A 205 -29.38 17.10 -33.31
C GLU A 205 -28.86 15.70 -33.65
N PHE A 206 -27.75 15.26 -33.07
CA PHE A 206 -27.22 13.91 -33.27
C PHE A 206 -28.12 12.84 -32.66
N PHE A 207 -28.68 13.09 -31.48
CA PHE A 207 -29.58 12.15 -30.82
C PHE A 207 -30.87 11.96 -31.64
N GLU A 208 -31.46 13.07 -32.10
CA GLU A 208 -32.69 13.03 -32.88
C GLU A 208 -32.50 12.40 -34.26
N LYS A 209 -31.40 12.72 -34.95
CA LYS A 209 -31.15 12.26 -36.32
C LYS A 209 -30.60 10.84 -36.39
N LYS A 210 -29.76 10.42 -35.45
CA LYS A 210 -28.97 9.17 -35.57
C LYS A 210 -29.28 8.10 -34.53
N SER A 211 -29.66 8.43 -33.30
CA SER A 211 -29.91 7.40 -32.26
C SER A 211 -31.40 7.05 -32.07
N LEU A 212 -32.33 8.02 -32.20
CA LEU A 212 -33.78 7.76 -32.11
C LEU A 212 -34.31 6.74 -33.14
N PRO A 213 -33.84 6.66 -34.40
CA PRO A 213 -34.33 5.67 -35.35
C PRO A 213 -34.09 4.22 -34.93
N VAL A 214 -33.04 3.96 -34.14
CA VAL A 214 -32.68 2.62 -33.66
C VAL A 214 -33.56 2.22 -32.46
N GLY A 215 -33.91 3.18 -31.60
CA GLY A 215 -34.72 2.95 -30.39
C GLY A 215 -36.24 2.90 -30.59
N LYS A 216 -36.78 3.29 -31.74
CA LYS A 216 -38.24 3.28 -31.99
C LYS A 216 -38.86 1.89 -32.11
N SER A 217 -38.06 0.82 -32.19
CA SER A 217 -38.55 -0.56 -32.19
C SER A 217 -38.82 -1.11 -30.79
N ASN A 218 -38.25 -0.53 -29.72
CA ASN A 218 -38.46 -0.95 -28.33
C ASN A 218 -38.40 0.25 -27.38
N ILE A 219 -39.58 0.71 -26.93
CA ILE A 219 -39.84 1.40 -25.65
C ILE A 219 -38.72 2.37 -25.19
N TRP A 220 -38.67 3.57 -25.77
CA TRP A 220 -38.01 4.72 -25.12
C TRP A 220 -39.03 5.87 -25.05
N ARG A 221 -39.78 5.92 -23.95
CA ARG A 221 -40.62 7.06 -23.58
C ARG A 221 -39.95 7.73 -22.38
N ILE A 222 -39.17 8.76 -22.63
CA ILE A 222 -38.55 9.58 -21.58
C ILE A 222 -39.56 10.69 -21.26
N MET A 223 -39.99 10.76 -19.99
CA MET A 223 -40.60 11.96 -19.37
C MET A 223 -39.51 12.95 -18.99
#